data_AF-A0A9D1TUC7-F1
#
_entry.id   AF-A0A9D1TUC7-F1
#
_cell.length_a   1.000
_cell.length_b   1.000
_cell.length_c   1.000
_cell.angle_alpha   90.00
_cell.angle_beta   90.00
_cell.angle_gamma   90.00
#
_symmetry.space_group_name_H-M   'P 1'
#
loop_
_entity.id
_entity.type
_entity.pdbx_description
1 polymer ?
#
loop_
_entity_poly.entity_id
_entity_poly.type
_entity_poly.pdbx_seq_one_letter_code
_entity_poly.pdbx_strand_id
1 'polypeptide(L)'
;HIIHWHEAGSDATADHFSWDILALAGSDQTDNPNYKAQNSGDAFGSPDGLVFDNNGILWVQTDVSSSTINQKAYQGMGNNQMLAVDPADGHFKRFLTGPNRSEITGIAFTPDNRTMFINIQHPGETDSGTTAPDEVLALSSWPDGPAAGRPRAATVVIQRLDGGVIGS
;
A
#
# COMPACT_ATOMS: atom_id res chain seq x y z
N HIS A 1 -1.56 -8.19 8.43
CA HIS A 1 -2.59 -9.13 7.99
C HIS A 1 -3.85 -8.34 7.65
N ILE A 2 -4.78 -8.91 6.88
CA ILE A 2 -6.07 -8.30 6.56
C ILE A 2 -7.16 -9.25 7.06
N ILE A 3 -8.03 -8.77 7.94
CA ILE A 3 -9.16 -9.54 8.50
C ILE A 3 -10.41 -9.26 7.67
N HIS A 4 -11.18 -10.32 7.42
CA HIS A 4 -12.44 -10.25 6.72
C HIS A 4 -13.56 -10.76 7.62
N TRP A 5 -14.70 -10.06 7.60
CA TRP A 5 -15.89 -10.37 8.38
C TRP A 5 -17.02 -10.67 7.41
N HIS A 6 -17.84 -11.65 7.75
CA HIS A 6 -19.04 -12.03 7.01
C HIS A 6 -20.24 -11.95 7.96
N GLU A 7 -21.01 -10.87 7.86
CA GLU A 7 -22.22 -10.69 8.66
C GLU A 7 -23.26 -11.77 8.36
N ALA A 8 -23.93 -12.25 9.41
CA ALA A 8 -24.93 -13.28 9.29
C ALA A 8 -26.06 -12.84 8.34
N GLY A 9 -26.32 -13.64 7.30
CA GLY A 9 -27.35 -13.34 6.30
C GLY A 9 -27.01 -12.16 5.38
N SER A 10 -25.75 -11.73 5.31
CA SER A 10 -25.33 -10.53 4.57
C SER A 10 -26.05 -9.26 5.02
N ASP A 11 -26.38 -9.20 6.31
CA ASP A 11 -27.08 -8.09 6.94
C ASP A 11 -26.12 -7.32 7.85
N ALA A 12 -25.78 -6.09 7.45
CA ALA A 12 -24.90 -5.21 8.23
C ALA A 12 -25.47 -4.80 9.60
N THR A 13 -26.73 -5.13 9.89
CA THR A 13 -27.37 -4.95 11.20
C THR A 13 -27.32 -6.19 12.09
N ALA A 14 -26.85 -7.33 11.58
CA ALA A 14 -26.71 -8.56 12.36
C ALA A 14 -25.71 -8.39 13.50
N ASP A 15 -25.98 -9.03 14.64
CA ASP A 15 -25.13 -9.02 15.83
C ASP A 15 -24.13 -10.21 15.86
N HIS A 16 -24.07 -10.98 14.78
CA HIS A 16 -23.19 -12.14 14.62
C HIS A 16 -22.54 -12.13 13.23
N PHE A 17 -21.29 -12.58 13.19
CA PHE A 17 -20.52 -12.75 11.96
C PHE A 17 -19.57 -13.94 12.09
N SER A 18 -19.20 -14.53 10.95
CA SER A 18 -17.98 -15.33 10.85
C SER A 18 -16.82 -14.44 10.39
N TRP A 19 -15.59 -14.86 10.66
CA TRP A 19 -14.41 -14.13 10.22
C TRP A 19 -13.32 -15.08 9.73
N ASP A 20 -12.46 -14.55 8.86
CA ASP A 20 -11.27 -15.21 8.36
C ASP A 20 -10.14 -14.18 8.14
N ILE A 21 -8.97 -14.70 7.78
CA ILE A 21 -7.82 -13.85 7.42
C ILE A 21 -7.69 -13.89 5.90
N LEU A 22 -8.12 -12.82 5.24
CA LEU A 22 -8.00 -12.66 3.79
C LEU A 22 -6.53 -12.71 3.34
N ALA A 23 -5.63 -12.15 4.15
CA ALA A 23 -4.19 -12.22 3.87
C ALA A 23 -3.33 -12.17 5.13
N LEU A 24 -2.42 -13.13 5.27
CA LEU A 24 -1.24 -13.00 6.12
C LEU A 24 -0.07 -12.51 5.27
N ALA A 25 0.09 -11.20 5.21
CA ALA A 25 1.18 -10.55 4.49
C ALA A 25 2.55 -11.03 4.98
N GLY A 26 3.48 -11.21 4.05
CA GLY A 26 4.82 -11.71 4.31
C GLY A 26 5.60 -11.92 3.03
N SER A 27 6.60 -12.80 3.08
CA SER A 27 7.39 -13.20 1.92
C SER A 27 7.50 -14.71 1.83
N ASP A 28 7.28 -15.27 0.63
CA ASP A 28 7.52 -16.70 0.37
C ASP A 28 9.00 -17.07 0.35
N GLN A 29 9.90 -16.08 0.29
CA GLN A 29 11.34 -16.29 0.24
C GLN A 29 11.99 -16.41 1.63
N THR A 30 11.21 -16.33 2.71
CA THR A 30 11.72 -16.51 4.08
C THR A 30 11.51 -17.93 4.60
N ASP A 31 12.48 -18.40 5.39
CA ASP A 31 12.39 -19.64 6.17
C ASP A 31 11.75 -19.41 7.55
N ASN A 32 11.55 -18.15 7.96
CA ASN A 32 10.93 -17.85 9.24
C ASN A 32 9.40 -18.00 9.13
N PRO A 33 8.77 -18.96 9.83
CA PRO A 33 7.34 -19.18 9.72
C PRO A 33 6.49 -17.97 10.13
N ASN A 34 7.02 -17.07 10.97
CA ASN A 34 6.30 -15.86 11.40
C ASN A 34 6.24 -14.78 10.31
N TYR A 35 7.08 -14.87 9.28
CA TYR A 35 7.13 -13.90 8.16
C TYR A 35 6.72 -14.53 6.83
N LYS A 36 6.31 -15.80 6.85
CA LYS A 36 5.85 -16.51 5.66
C LYS A 36 4.50 -15.94 5.22
N ALA A 37 4.38 -15.60 3.95
CA ALA A 37 3.10 -15.18 3.40
C ALA A 37 2.10 -16.34 3.47
N GLN A 38 0.85 -16.04 3.81
CA GLN A 38 -0.30 -16.91 3.56
C GLN A 38 -1.32 -16.12 2.74
N ASN A 39 -0.86 -15.71 1.56
CA ASN A 39 -1.62 -15.09 0.48
C ASN A 39 -0.89 -15.44 -0.84
N SER A 40 -1.56 -15.27 -1.98
CA SER A 40 -0.94 -15.47 -3.29
C SER A 40 -0.44 -14.13 -3.85
N GLY A 41 0.62 -14.17 -4.67
CA GLY A 41 1.11 -13.03 -5.44
C GLY A 41 2.32 -12.30 -4.84
N ASP A 42 2.37 -10.98 -5.01
CA ASP A 42 3.51 -10.16 -4.61
C ASP A 42 3.69 -10.10 -3.08
N ALA A 43 4.95 -10.12 -2.64
CA ALA A 43 5.28 -9.93 -1.23
C ALA A 43 5.05 -8.48 -0.78
N PHE A 44 4.43 -8.31 0.39
CA PHE A 44 4.21 -7.04 1.05
C PHE A 44 4.12 -7.22 2.56
N GLY A 45 4.12 -6.12 3.30
CA GLY A 45 4.00 -6.12 4.75
C GLY A 45 3.39 -4.81 5.24
N SER A 46 2.97 -4.79 6.51
CA SER A 46 2.25 -3.65 7.11
C SER A 46 1.13 -3.07 6.23
N PRO A 47 0.14 -3.88 5.81
CA PRO A 47 -1.04 -3.31 5.16
C PRO A 47 -1.73 -2.33 6.12
N ASP A 48 -2.05 -1.15 5.61
CA ASP A 48 -2.71 -0.06 6.32
C ASP A 48 -3.99 0.33 5.57
N GLY A 49 -3.88 1.21 4.57
CA GLY A 49 -5.05 1.73 3.85
C GLY A 49 -5.73 0.69 2.97
N LEU A 50 -7.05 0.56 3.09
CA LEU A 50 -7.89 -0.37 2.34
C LEU A 50 -9.08 0.35 1.70
N VAL A 51 -9.30 0.18 0.40
CA VAL A 51 -10.49 0.69 -0.31
C VAL A 51 -10.92 -0.26 -1.42
N PHE A 52 -12.22 -0.50 -1.53
CA PHE A 52 -12.80 -1.13 -2.71
C PHE A 52 -13.07 -0.11 -3.80
N ASP A 53 -12.72 -0.44 -5.04
CA ASP A 53 -13.16 0.33 -6.20
C ASP A 53 -14.55 -0.11 -6.70
N ASN A 54 -15.05 0.58 -7.73
CA ASN A 54 -16.37 0.32 -8.30
C ASN A 54 -16.49 -1.05 -9.00
N ASN A 55 -15.37 -1.75 -9.23
CA ASN A 55 -15.34 -3.09 -9.84
C ASN A 55 -15.18 -4.21 -8.80
N GLY A 56 -15.09 -3.86 -7.51
CA GLY A 56 -14.89 -4.84 -6.43
C GLY A 56 -13.43 -5.23 -6.21
N ILE A 57 -12.47 -4.53 -6.82
CA ILE A 57 -11.05 -4.74 -6.52
C ILE A 57 -10.74 -4.07 -5.18
N LEU A 58 -10.10 -4.82 -4.28
CA LEU A 58 -9.55 -4.30 -3.03
C LEU A 58 -8.15 -3.73 -3.29
N TRP A 59 -7.99 -2.44 -3.02
CA TRP A 59 -6.73 -1.72 -3.08
C TRP A 59 -6.11 -1.67 -1.68
N VAL A 60 -4.90 -2.20 -1.55
CA VAL A 60 -4.16 -2.33 -0.29
C VAL A 60 -2.92 -1.48 -0.31
N GLN A 61 -2.79 -0.57 0.64
CA GLN A 61 -1.69 0.37 0.78
C GLN A 61 -0.81 -0.05 1.96
N THR A 62 0.50 0.18 1.89
CA THR A 62 1.42 -0.26 2.95
C THR A 62 2.10 0.90 3.67
N ASP A 63 2.29 0.72 4.98
CA ASP A 63 3.10 1.57 5.85
C ASP A 63 4.10 0.74 6.67
N VAL A 64 5.17 0.31 6.01
CA VAL A 64 6.36 -0.20 6.66
C VAL A 64 7.16 0.98 7.17
N SER A 65 7.38 1.03 8.49
CA SER A 65 8.22 2.04 9.15
C SER A 65 9.55 2.22 8.43
N SER A 66 9.96 3.48 8.27
CA SER A 66 11.27 3.87 7.75
C SER A 66 12.41 3.09 8.38
N SER A 67 12.39 2.84 9.69
CA SER A 67 13.42 2.09 10.42
C SER A 67 13.59 0.62 10.01
N THR A 68 12.64 0.07 9.26
CA THR A 68 12.63 -1.35 8.84
C THR A 68 12.33 -1.58 7.37
N ILE A 69 12.09 -0.51 6.59
CA ILE A 69 11.76 -0.61 5.18
C ILE A 69 12.88 -1.30 4.40
N ASN A 70 12.50 -2.31 3.60
CA ASN A 70 13.40 -3.20 2.86
C ASN A 70 14.51 -3.87 3.71
N GLN A 71 14.27 -4.07 5.01
CA GLN A 71 15.21 -4.67 5.95
C GLN A 71 14.50 -5.69 6.84
N LYS A 72 15.26 -6.53 7.54
CA LYS A 72 14.72 -7.52 8.50
C LYS A 72 13.63 -8.39 7.83
N ALA A 73 12.42 -8.42 8.37
CA ALA A 73 11.28 -9.16 7.82
C ALA A 73 10.81 -8.65 6.45
N TYR A 74 11.14 -7.41 6.09
CA TYR A 74 10.72 -6.74 4.85
C TYR A 74 11.80 -6.78 3.75
N GLN A 75 12.90 -7.49 3.98
CA GLN A 75 14.01 -7.61 3.03
C GLN A 75 13.49 -8.10 1.67
N GLY A 76 13.78 -7.36 0.60
CA GLY A 76 13.37 -7.69 -0.76
C GLY A 76 11.99 -7.16 -1.17
N MET A 77 11.23 -6.55 -0.26
CA MET A 77 9.92 -5.95 -0.58
C MET A 77 10.03 -4.54 -1.17
N GLY A 78 11.19 -3.87 -1.02
CA GLY A 78 11.39 -2.51 -1.51
C GLY A 78 10.73 -1.44 -0.64
N ASN A 79 10.29 -0.35 -1.27
CA ASN A 79 9.56 0.72 -0.57
C ASN A 79 8.11 0.31 -0.29
N ASN A 80 7.40 1.16 0.44
CA ASN A 80 5.95 1.06 0.55
C ASN A 80 5.28 1.13 -0.83
N GLN A 81 4.13 0.50 -0.93
CA GLN A 81 3.53 0.14 -2.19
C GLN A 81 2.01 0.12 -2.08
N MET A 82 1.36 0.01 -3.23
CA MET A 82 -0.05 -0.32 -3.30
C MET A 82 -0.23 -1.59 -4.12
N LEU A 83 -1.05 -2.50 -3.62
CA LEU A 83 -1.44 -3.74 -4.27
C LEU A 83 -2.92 -3.68 -4.64
N ALA A 84 -3.28 -4.43 -5.68
CA ALA A 84 -4.66 -4.71 -6.07
C ALA A 84 -4.91 -6.21 -5.91
N VAL A 85 -6.07 -6.57 -5.37
CA VAL A 85 -6.53 -7.95 -5.26
C VAL A 85 -8.03 -8.02 -5.54
N ASP A 86 -8.43 -8.99 -6.34
CA ASP A 86 -9.82 -9.47 -6.33
C ASP A 86 -9.95 -10.43 -5.14
N PRO A 87 -10.76 -10.14 -4.10
CA PRO A 87 -10.90 -11.03 -2.96
C PRO A 87 -11.36 -12.46 -3.31
N ALA A 88 -12.02 -12.66 -4.47
CA ALA A 88 -12.42 -13.99 -4.93
C ALA A 88 -11.24 -14.82 -5.49
N ASP A 89 -10.22 -14.17 -6.06
CA ASP A 89 -9.00 -14.81 -6.56
C ASP A 89 -7.90 -14.89 -5.47
N GLY A 90 -7.84 -13.88 -4.60
CA GLY A 90 -6.86 -13.81 -3.52
C GLY A 90 -5.41 -13.60 -4.00
N HIS A 91 -5.20 -13.29 -5.28
CA HIS A 91 -3.90 -13.02 -5.88
C HIS A 91 -3.57 -11.52 -5.82
N PHE A 92 -2.67 -11.14 -4.92
CA PHE A 92 -2.22 -9.77 -4.74
C PHE A 92 -1.21 -9.37 -5.82
N LYS A 93 -1.50 -8.30 -6.57
CA LYS A 93 -0.60 -7.76 -7.60
C LYS A 93 -0.15 -6.37 -7.20
N ARG A 94 1.16 -6.13 -7.14
CA ARG A 94 1.70 -4.79 -6.91
C ARG A 94 1.34 -3.89 -8.08
N PHE A 95 0.67 -2.79 -7.79
CA PHE A 95 0.26 -1.79 -8.78
C PHE A 95 1.24 -0.62 -8.85
N LEU A 96 1.70 -0.13 -7.71
CA LEU A 96 2.72 0.92 -7.64
C LEU A 96 3.65 0.74 -6.44
N THR A 97 4.82 1.36 -6.54
CA THR A 97 5.78 1.51 -5.44
C THR A 97 6.01 3.00 -5.19
N GLY A 98 5.99 3.40 -3.92
CA GLY A 98 6.21 4.77 -3.50
C GLY A 98 7.67 5.22 -3.58
N PRO A 99 7.90 6.54 -3.45
CA PRO A 99 9.22 7.10 -3.28
C PRO A 99 9.98 6.55 -2.07
N ASN A 100 11.26 6.89 -1.97
CA ASN A 100 12.07 6.46 -0.84
C ASN A 100 11.53 7.06 0.46
N ARG A 101 11.44 6.22 1.50
CA ARG A 101 11.02 6.61 2.85
C ARG A 101 9.68 7.34 2.91
N SER A 102 8.71 6.92 2.11
CA SER A 102 7.30 7.34 2.22
C SER A 102 6.43 6.15 2.57
N GLU A 103 5.23 6.39 3.05
CA GLU A 103 4.13 5.43 2.96
C GLU A 103 3.24 5.73 1.75
N ILE A 104 2.43 4.74 1.38
CA ILE A 104 1.30 4.94 0.48
C ILE A 104 0.05 4.97 1.35
N THR A 105 -0.78 6.00 1.20
CA THR A 105 -1.99 6.16 2.00
C THR A 105 -3.02 7.03 1.29
N GLY A 106 -4.26 7.02 1.76
CA GLY A 106 -5.37 7.84 1.25
C GLY A 106 -5.63 7.71 -0.25
N ILE A 107 -6.64 6.92 -0.60
CA ILE A 107 -7.05 6.65 -1.99
C ILE A 107 -8.49 7.12 -2.25
N ALA A 108 -8.72 7.65 -3.45
CA ALA A 108 -10.05 7.97 -3.95
C ALA A 108 -10.13 7.77 -5.47
N PHE A 109 -11.34 7.55 -5.98
CA PHE A 109 -11.59 7.36 -7.41
C PHE A 109 -12.61 8.38 -7.92
N THR A 110 -12.52 8.75 -9.20
CA THR A 110 -13.64 9.39 -9.89
C THR A 110 -14.80 8.40 -10.05
N PRO A 111 -16.06 8.86 -10.15
CA PRO A 111 -17.21 7.95 -10.28
C PRO A 111 -17.15 6.98 -11.46
N ASP A 112 -16.43 7.33 -12.53
CA ASP A 112 -16.22 6.48 -13.71
C ASP A 112 -15.03 5.51 -13.58
N ASN A 113 -14.34 5.52 -12.42
CA ASN A 113 -13.16 4.72 -12.11
C ASN A 113 -11.99 4.89 -13.10
N ARG A 114 -11.92 6.02 -13.83
CA ARG A 114 -10.85 6.31 -14.80
C ARG A 114 -9.70 7.14 -14.23
N THR A 115 -9.91 7.74 -13.06
CA THR A 115 -8.90 8.53 -12.35
C THR A 115 -8.82 8.09 -10.89
N MET A 116 -7.61 7.78 -10.43
CA MET A 116 -7.31 7.46 -9.04
C MET A 116 -6.45 8.57 -8.45
N PHE A 117 -6.81 9.01 -7.25
CA PHE A 117 -6.03 9.89 -6.41
C PHE A 117 -5.41 9.05 -5.31
N ILE A 118 -4.09 9.11 -5.12
CA ILE A 118 -3.38 8.37 -4.06
C ILE A 118 -2.37 9.30 -3.40
N ASN A 119 -2.24 9.26 -2.07
CA ASN A 119 -1.29 10.10 -1.36
C ASN A 119 0.04 9.38 -1.12
N ILE A 120 1.10 10.16 -1.28
CA ILE A 120 2.44 9.86 -0.81
C ILE A 120 2.64 10.66 0.47
N GLN A 121 2.74 9.99 1.61
CA GLN A 121 2.98 10.68 2.89
C GLN A 121 4.47 10.65 3.26
N HIS A 122 4.90 11.74 3.89
CA HIS A 122 6.23 11.93 4.51
C HIS A 122 7.45 11.38 3.74
N PRO A 123 7.59 11.63 2.42
CA PRO A 123 8.76 11.16 1.68
C PRO A 123 10.05 11.70 2.31
N GLY A 124 11.04 10.81 2.48
CA GLY A 124 12.31 11.16 3.12
C GLY A 124 12.29 11.15 4.64
N GLU A 125 11.30 10.50 5.27
CA GLU A 125 11.29 10.29 6.72
C GLU A 125 12.57 9.55 7.18
N THR A 126 13.17 10.03 8.26
CA THR A 126 14.33 9.38 8.89
C THR A 126 13.90 8.28 9.84
N ASP A 127 14.81 7.40 10.25
CA ASP A 127 14.51 6.37 11.25
C ASP A 127 14.05 6.94 12.60
N SER A 128 14.36 8.22 12.89
CA SER A 128 13.93 8.93 14.10
C SER A 128 12.68 9.79 13.90
N GLY A 129 12.13 9.87 12.69
CA GLY A 129 11.01 10.75 12.33
C GLY A 129 11.35 12.23 12.21
N THR A 130 12.62 12.61 12.35
CA THR A 130 13.08 14.01 12.32
C THR A 130 14.24 14.19 11.36
N THR A 131 14.10 15.10 10.40
CA THR A 131 15.16 15.43 9.42
C THR A 131 15.96 16.65 9.85
N ALA A 132 17.29 16.59 9.77
CA ALA A 132 18.16 17.74 10.00
C ALA A 132 17.88 18.86 8.97
N PRO A 133 17.83 20.15 9.36
CA PRO A 133 17.49 21.24 8.46
C PRO A 133 18.45 21.45 7.28
N ASP A 134 19.70 20.98 7.39
CA ASP A 134 20.78 21.09 6.42
C ASP A 134 20.91 19.85 5.50
N GLU A 135 20.26 18.74 5.83
CA GLU A 135 20.33 17.47 5.09
C GLU A 135 18.98 17.07 4.46
N VAL A 136 18.19 18.06 4.03
CA VAL A 136 16.79 17.83 3.63
C VAL A 136 16.61 16.89 2.44
N LEU A 137 17.64 16.67 1.63
CA LEU A 137 17.61 15.80 0.44
C LEU A 137 18.30 14.45 0.66
N ALA A 138 18.75 14.13 1.88
CA ALA A 138 19.57 12.93 2.13
C ALA A 138 18.86 11.61 1.78
N LEU A 139 17.54 11.56 1.97
CA LEU A 139 16.75 10.33 1.82
C LEU A 139 15.77 10.37 0.65
N SER A 140 15.26 11.53 0.28
CA SER A 140 14.35 11.67 -0.85
C SER A 140 14.50 13.04 -1.49
N SER A 141 14.13 13.13 -2.75
CA SER A 141 13.99 14.39 -3.49
C SER A 141 12.63 14.48 -4.17
N TRP A 142 11.68 13.64 -3.75
CA TRP A 142 10.32 13.65 -4.27
C TRP A 142 9.56 14.95 -3.92
N PRO A 143 8.70 15.48 -4.81
CA PRO A 143 8.40 14.95 -6.14
C PRO A 143 9.32 15.48 -7.25
N ASP A 144 10.04 16.58 -7.02
CA ASP A 144 10.65 17.37 -8.10
C ASP A 144 12.08 16.92 -8.47
N GLY A 145 12.60 15.84 -7.86
CA GLY A 145 13.89 15.25 -8.17
C GLY A 145 15.10 16.06 -7.68
N PRO A 146 16.32 15.85 -8.21
CA PRO A 146 17.55 16.45 -7.68
C PRO A 146 17.60 17.98 -7.65
N ALA A 147 16.75 18.66 -8.44
CA ALA A 147 16.62 20.11 -8.44
C ALA A 147 15.65 20.63 -7.36
N ALA A 148 14.99 19.73 -6.62
CA ALA A 148 14.03 20.04 -5.59
C ALA A 148 14.67 20.63 -4.32
N GLY A 149 13.83 21.27 -3.50
CA GLY A 149 14.12 21.52 -2.09
C GLY A 149 13.64 20.35 -1.22
N ARG A 150 13.36 20.63 0.05
CA ARG A 150 12.83 19.64 1.02
C ARG A 150 11.70 18.78 0.41
N PRO A 151 11.73 17.45 0.58
CA PRO A 151 10.68 16.55 0.12
C PRO A 151 9.29 16.94 0.62
N ARG A 152 8.28 16.67 -0.20
CA ARG A 152 6.90 17.08 0.06
C ARG A 152 5.94 15.93 -0.12
N ALA A 153 5.06 15.73 0.85
CA ALA A 153 3.88 14.90 0.65
C ALA A 153 3.06 15.44 -0.53
N ALA A 154 2.43 14.53 -1.28
CA ALA A 154 1.66 14.89 -2.46
C ALA A 154 0.53 13.89 -2.71
N THR A 155 -0.57 14.39 -3.24
CA THR A 155 -1.56 13.56 -3.93
C THR A 155 -1.13 13.41 -5.38
N VAL A 156 -0.97 12.17 -5.84
CA VAL A 156 -0.74 11.88 -7.26
C VAL A 156 -2.04 11.46 -7.93
N VAL A 157 -2.17 11.84 -9.20
CA VAL A 157 -3.30 11.50 -10.05
C VAL A 157 -2.84 10.45 -11.03
N ILE A 158 -3.44 9.26 -10.95
CA ILE A 158 -3.13 8.13 -11.81
C ILE A 158 -4.28 7.97 -12.81
N GLN A 159 -3.92 7.91 -14.08
CA GLN A 159 -4.83 7.69 -15.20
C GLN A 159 -4.16 6.72 -16.17
N ARG A 160 -4.97 5.91 -16.86
CA ARG A 160 -4.48 5.11 -17.97
C ARG A 160 -4.25 6.01 -19.19
N LEU A 161 -3.20 5.73 -19.95
CA LEU A 161 -2.88 6.47 -21.18
C LEU A 161 -3.95 6.32 -22.27
N ASP A 162 -4.66 5.18 -22.29
CA ASP A 162 -5.79 4.92 -23.19
C ASP A 162 -7.11 5.49 -22.66
N GLY A 163 -7.09 6.18 -21.51
CA GLY A 163 -8.26 6.70 -20.82
C GLY A 163 -9.17 5.63 -20.22
N GLY A 164 -8.79 4.35 -20.22
CA GLY A 164 -9.59 3.23 -19.71
C GLY A 164 -9.84 3.26 -18.20
N VAL A 165 -10.61 2.29 -17.72
CA VAL A 165 -10.89 2.10 -16.29
C VAL A 165 -9.65 1.56 -15.58
N ILE A 166 -9.33 2.09 -14.41
CA ILE A 166 -8.18 1.62 -13.62
C ILE A 166 -8.48 0.23 -13.08
N GLY A 167 -7.48 -0.67 -13.13
CA GLY A 167 -7.60 -2.04 -12.62
C GLY A 167 -8.27 -3.05 -13.54
N SER A 168 -8.80 -2.64 -14.71
CA SER A 168 -9.43 -3.53 -15.71
C SER A 168 -8.49 -4.01 -16.82
#